data_AF-A0A9C9XR06-F1
#
_entry.id   AF-A0A9C9XR06-F1
#
_cell.length_a   1.000
_cell.length_b   1.000
_cell.length_c   1.000
_cell.angle_alpha   90.00
_cell.angle_beta   90.00
_cell.angle_gamma   90.00
#
_symmetry.space_group_name_H-M   'P 1'
#
loop_
_entity.id
_entity.type
_entity.pdbx_description
1 polymer ?
#
loop_
_entity_poly.entity_id
_entity_poly.type
_entity_poly.pdbx_seq_one_letter_code
_entity_poly.pdbx_strand_id
1 'polypeptide(L)'
;MVHGRTMVGSGIRVVFFLLLLLAASATRGAEYYVDGAGGSDDGTGTATDPFLSVNRAVREASGDDTINIRPGVYHESITLVAPSQRGIHLVGVVEAGQWPVLRSADAGSHVIVAKDFTGSIENLEITGATDAIGVNLIGDDNGVTTGRVIGCRVHGNRIGVHLMTVGGSRSCNPLVQGNVIYDNSTRGIGFMDNATGVAEGNDIYDNGSGLIDSSGIGISGNAAPTIVNNTIHGNSNAGISIRDHAAPVILHNTITHHDVDGDTVVGTAIRVQQNGGIDFLDIRNNIIAWNIHGLVSQGGRFCSGNRYNLVWQNSGTDYTGFAAGPGHLSADPGLVNPVAGDFHLRSGSACIDAAEPVAGVVHDMDGDSRPMGDGPDIGADEFRPASVPPGGGAGDDQQEPAAMLLQPVYMLLLR
;
A
#
# COMPACT_ATOMS: atom_id res chain seq x y z
N MET A 1 39.36 -80.09 20.85
CA MET A 1 40.30 -79.50 19.89
C MET A 1 39.49 -79.02 18.69
N VAL A 2 39.18 -77.71 18.71
CA VAL A 2 38.85 -76.74 17.63
C VAL A 2 37.90 -77.09 16.46
N HIS A 3 37.02 -76.10 16.21
CA HIS A 3 36.27 -75.70 14.99
C HIS A 3 34.78 -76.10 14.97
N GLY A 4 33.80 -75.19 14.84
CA GLY A 4 33.84 -73.73 14.68
C GLY A 4 32.45 -73.14 14.42
N ARG A 5 32.40 -71.80 14.55
CA ARG A 5 31.47 -70.81 13.94
C ARG A 5 30.07 -70.61 14.54
N THR A 6 30.06 -69.60 15.42
CA THR A 6 29.09 -68.52 15.59
C THR A 6 28.20 -68.17 14.39
N MET A 7 26.89 -68.06 14.64
CA MET A 7 26.02 -67.04 14.03
C MET A 7 25.21 -66.36 15.13
N VAL A 8 25.33 -65.03 15.18
CA VAL A 8 24.64 -64.12 16.10
C VAL A 8 23.31 -63.74 15.44
N GLY A 9 22.19 -64.12 16.04
CA GLY A 9 20.86 -63.63 15.67
C GLY A 9 20.60 -62.29 16.32
N SER A 10 20.56 -61.22 15.53
CA SER A 10 20.22 -59.86 15.92
C SER A 10 18.72 -59.74 16.25
N GLY A 11 18.40 -59.57 17.54
CA GLY A 11 17.06 -59.23 18.00
C GLY A 11 16.74 -57.76 17.73
N ILE A 12 15.79 -57.50 16.83
CA ILE A 12 15.22 -56.17 16.61
C ILE A 12 14.30 -55.84 17.79
N ARG A 13 14.71 -54.89 18.64
CA ARG A 13 13.83 -54.26 19.63
C ARG A 13 13.07 -53.12 18.95
N VAL A 14 11.79 -53.33 18.67
CA VAL A 14 10.89 -52.26 18.21
C VAL A 14 10.57 -51.38 19.42
N VAL A 15 11.15 -50.18 19.47
CA VAL A 15 10.79 -49.13 20.43
C VAL A 15 9.65 -48.33 19.81
N PHE A 16 8.45 -48.39 20.40
CA PHE A 16 7.34 -47.52 20.04
C PHE A 16 7.66 -46.10 20.54
N PHE A 17 7.98 -45.20 19.61
CA PHE A 17 7.95 -43.76 19.88
C PHE A 17 6.49 -43.29 19.80
N LEU A 18 5.91 -42.99 20.96
CA LEU A 18 4.65 -42.26 21.04
C LEU A 18 4.94 -40.80 20.68
N LEU A 19 4.67 -40.40 19.44
CA LEU A 19 4.76 -39.01 19.01
C LEU A 19 3.56 -38.26 19.62
N LEU A 20 3.79 -37.54 20.71
CA LEU A 20 2.83 -36.57 21.23
C LEU A 20 2.82 -35.38 20.26
N LEU A 21 1.83 -35.32 19.38
CA LEU A 21 1.48 -34.10 18.65
C LEU A 21 0.92 -33.08 19.65
N LEU A 22 1.78 -32.22 20.17
CA LEU A 22 1.36 -30.97 20.80
C LEU A 22 0.85 -30.05 19.69
N ALA A 23 -0.46 -30.08 19.43
CA ALA A 23 -1.11 -28.97 18.75
C ALA A 23 -0.97 -27.76 19.68
N ALA A 24 -0.06 -26.85 19.36
CA ALA A 24 -0.08 -25.53 19.95
C ALA A 24 -1.36 -24.85 19.47
N SER A 25 -2.41 -24.83 20.30
CA SER A 25 -3.51 -23.91 20.08
C SER A 25 -2.91 -22.51 20.11
N ALA A 26 -2.89 -21.82 18.96
CA ALA A 26 -2.65 -20.39 18.96
C ALA A 26 -3.73 -19.78 19.84
N THR A 27 -3.32 -19.22 20.98
CA THR A 27 -4.21 -18.42 21.82
C THR A 27 -4.53 -17.17 21.02
N ARG A 28 -5.70 -17.14 20.37
CA ARG A 28 -6.23 -15.94 19.72
C ARG A 28 -6.43 -14.86 20.79
N GLY A 29 -6.02 -13.62 20.48
CA GLY A 29 -6.25 -12.48 21.36
C GLY A 29 -7.73 -12.30 21.70
N ALA A 30 -8.00 -11.59 22.80
CA ALA A 30 -9.34 -11.20 23.18
C ALA A 30 -9.96 -10.28 22.10
N GLU A 31 -11.29 -10.26 22.07
CA GLU A 31 -12.04 -9.36 21.20
C GLU A 31 -12.77 -8.31 22.01
N TYR A 32 -12.57 -7.06 21.63
CA TYR A 32 -13.34 -5.92 22.12
C TYR A 32 -14.16 -5.32 21.00
N TYR A 33 -15.29 -4.73 21.35
CA TYR A 33 -16.22 -4.10 20.42
C TYR A 33 -16.44 -2.65 20.84
N VAL A 34 -16.46 -1.75 19.87
CA VAL A 34 -16.71 -0.32 20.06
C VAL A 34 -17.93 0.10 19.27
N ASP A 35 -18.82 0.85 19.89
CA ASP A 35 -20.06 1.37 19.30
C ASP A 35 -20.32 2.79 19.82
N GLY A 36 -20.14 3.79 18.97
CA GLY A 36 -20.24 5.21 19.36
C GLY A 36 -21.67 5.67 19.68
N ALA A 37 -22.69 4.89 19.31
CA ALA A 37 -24.09 5.21 19.57
C ALA A 37 -24.69 4.40 20.73
N GLY A 38 -24.28 3.14 20.85
CA GLY A 38 -24.84 2.17 21.82
C GLY A 38 -23.90 1.73 22.94
N GLY A 39 -22.62 2.14 22.91
CA GLY A 39 -21.61 1.68 23.86
C GLY A 39 -21.56 2.45 25.18
N SER A 40 -20.78 1.90 26.11
CA SER A 40 -20.47 2.51 27.42
C SER A 40 -19.02 2.24 27.79
N ASP A 41 -18.28 3.27 28.20
CA ASP A 41 -16.87 3.10 28.63
C ASP A 41 -16.72 2.46 30.02
N ASP A 42 -17.83 2.34 30.76
CA ASP A 42 -17.93 1.54 31.98
C ASP A 42 -18.33 0.08 31.69
N GLY A 43 -18.62 -0.25 30.42
CA GLY A 43 -19.00 -1.59 29.97
C GLY A 43 -17.83 -2.58 29.92
N THR A 44 -18.13 -3.79 29.46
CA THR A 44 -17.19 -4.91 29.38
C THR A 44 -16.44 -4.99 28.05
N GLY A 45 -16.86 -4.23 27.04
CA GLY A 45 -16.28 -4.26 25.70
C GLY A 45 -16.68 -5.50 24.89
N THR A 46 -17.67 -6.26 25.34
CA THR A 46 -18.17 -7.44 24.60
C THR A 46 -19.10 -7.03 23.47
N ALA A 47 -19.40 -7.94 22.53
CA ALA A 47 -20.28 -7.63 21.40
C ALA A 47 -21.67 -7.10 21.80
N THR A 48 -22.19 -7.54 22.95
CA THR A 48 -23.50 -7.13 23.51
C THR A 48 -23.43 -5.98 24.51
N ASP A 49 -22.22 -5.60 24.94
CA ASP A 49 -21.95 -4.51 25.89
C ASP A 49 -20.65 -3.81 25.47
N PRO A 50 -20.66 -3.14 24.29
CA PRO A 50 -19.46 -2.58 23.68
C PRO A 50 -18.99 -1.32 24.42
N PHE A 51 -17.70 -1.00 24.26
CA PHE A 51 -17.17 0.29 24.69
C PHE A 51 -17.74 1.43 23.84
N LEU A 52 -17.81 2.63 24.42
CA LEU A 52 -18.27 3.83 23.70
C LEU A 52 -17.14 4.41 22.84
N SER A 53 -15.90 4.41 23.36
CA SER A 53 -14.73 5.01 22.72
C SER A 53 -13.68 3.98 22.32
N VAL A 54 -12.93 4.31 21.26
CA VAL A 54 -11.81 3.49 20.80
C VAL A 54 -10.65 3.57 21.80
N ASN A 55 -10.39 4.73 22.40
CA ASN A 55 -9.36 4.85 23.44
C ASN A 55 -9.68 4.04 24.70
N ARG A 56 -10.96 3.81 25.03
CA ARG A 56 -11.31 2.90 26.13
C ARG A 56 -10.93 1.46 25.78
N ALA A 57 -11.24 1.00 24.57
CA ALA A 57 -10.90 -0.34 24.10
C ALA A 57 -9.38 -0.54 24.03
N VAL A 58 -8.63 0.45 23.51
CA VAL A 58 -7.16 0.42 23.43
C VAL A 58 -6.50 0.34 24.81
N ARG A 59 -7.11 0.94 25.85
CA ARG A 59 -6.61 0.82 27.24
C ARG A 59 -6.85 -0.56 27.84
N GLU A 60 -7.85 -1.29 27.37
CA GLU A 60 -8.17 -2.65 27.83
C GLU A 60 -7.34 -3.71 27.08
N ALA A 61 -7.20 -3.52 25.78
CA ALA A 61 -6.56 -4.47 24.89
C ALA A 61 -5.05 -4.55 25.09
N SER A 62 -4.50 -5.74 24.86
CA SER A 62 -3.06 -5.99 24.92
C SER A 62 -2.63 -7.14 24.01
N GLY A 63 -1.32 -7.28 23.77
CA GLY A 63 -0.81 -8.38 22.97
C GLY A 63 -1.36 -8.37 21.55
N ASP A 64 -2.08 -9.43 21.18
CA ASP A 64 -2.64 -9.72 19.84
C ASP A 64 -4.17 -9.53 19.82
N ASP A 65 -4.71 -8.78 20.77
CA ASP A 65 -6.16 -8.53 20.89
C ASP A 65 -6.71 -7.77 19.69
N THR A 66 -7.98 -8.01 19.36
CA THR A 66 -8.70 -7.34 18.27
C THR A 66 -9.75 -6.38 18.81
N ILE A 67 -9.78 -5.17 18.28
CA ILE A 67 -10.78 -4.14 18.57
C ILE A 67 -11.63 -3.94 17.31
N ASN A 68 -12.87 -4.44 17.37
CA ASN A 68 -13.86 -4.33 16.31
C ASN A 68 -14.65 -3.01 16.46
N ILE A 69 -14.50 -2.10 15.52
CA ILE A 69 -15.06 -0.75 15.58
C ILE A 69 -16.28 -0.68 14.65
N ARG A 70 -17.48 -0.55 15.22
CA ARG A 70 -18.73 -0.43 14.45
C ARG A 70 -18.85 0.93 13.77
N PRO A 71 -19.73 1.07 12.75
CA PRO A 71 -19.93 2.34 12.09
C PRO A 71 -20.31 3.45 13.07
N GLY A 72 -19.68 4.61 12.91
CA GLY A 72 -19.78 5.75 13.80
C GLY A 72 -18.67 6.75 13.51
N VAL A 73 -18.79 7.97 14.04
CA VAL A 73 -17.72 8.98 13.96
C VAL A 73 -17.11 9.14 15.34
N TYR A 74 -15.85 8.73 15.47
CA TYR A 74 -15.10 8.76 16.71
C TYR A 74 -14.07 9.90 16.64
N HIS A 75 -14.30 10.95 17.42
CA HIS A 75 -13.42 12.12 17.49
C HIS A 75 -12.31 11.87 18.52
N GLU A 76 -11.27 11.15 18.12
CA GLU A 76 -10.25 10.62 19.00
C GLU A 76 -8.88 10.62 18.32
N SER A 77 -7.83 10.72 19.14
CA SER A 77 -6.45 10.46 18.73
C SER A 77 -5.99 9.17 19.42
N ILE A 78 -5.61 8.17 18.64
CA ILE A 78 -5.26 6.84 19.11
C ILE A 78 -3.75 6.72 19.23
N THR A 79 -3.27 6.31 20.40
CA THR A 79 -1.84 6.02 20.62
C THR A 79 -1.67 4.56 20.99
N LEU A 80 -0.91 3.82 20.18
CA LEU A 80 -0.55 2.43 20.42
C LEU A 80 0.90 2.37 20.88
N VAL A 81 1.12 2.02 22.16
CA VAL A 81 2.46 1.96 22.76
C VAL A 81 2.93 0.53 23.01
N ALA A 82 4.19 0.27 22.66
CA ALA A 82 4.89 -0.94 23.07
C ALA A 82 5.20 -0.95 24.59
N PRO A 83 5.29 -2.13 25.22
CA PRO A 83 5.09 -3.46 24.63
C PRO A 83 3.62 -3.89 24.58
N SER A 84 2.74 -3.29 25.38
CA SER A 84 1.39 -3.82 25.61
C SER A 84 0.49 -3.77 24.38
N GLN A 85 0.55 -2.69 23.60
CA GLN A 85 -0.41 -2.43 22.51
C GLN A 85 0.19 -2.64 21.12
N ARG A 86 1.44 -3.09 21.04
CA ARG A 86 2.15 -3.18 19.75
C ARG A 86 1.53 -4.19 18.78
N GLY A 87 0.89 -5.24 19.27
CA GLY A 87 0.29 -6.30 18.43
C GLY A 87 -1.22 -6.16 18.22
N ILE A 88 -1.85 -5.10 18.73
CA ILE A 88 -3.31 -4.96 18.66
C ILE A 88 -3.77 -4.76 17.21
N HIS A 89 -4.92 -5.34 16.88
CA HIS A 89 -5.61 -5.16 15.62
C HIS A 89 -6.79 -4.19 15.78
N LEU A 90 -6.72 -3.03 15.13
CA LEU A 90 -7.86 -2.12 14.98
C LEU A 90 -8.60 -2.47 13.70
N VAL A 91 -9.82 -3.00 13.81
CA VAL A 91 -10.58 -3.52 12.68
C VAL A 91 -11.91 -2.78 12.56
N GLY A 92 -12.09 -2.04 11.48
CA GLY A 92 -13.36 -1.43 11.15
C GLY A 92 -14.37 -2.45 10.64
N VAL A 93 -15.56 -2.43 11.21
CA VAL A 93 -16.70 -3.24 10.77
C VAL A 93 -17.54 -2.38 9.83
N VAL A 94 -17.50 -2.68 8.54
CA VAL A 94 -18.34 -2.00 7.54
C VAL A 94 -19.72 -2.65 7.51
N GLU A 95 -20.75 -1.90 7.89
CA GLU A 95 -22.14 -2.38 7.90
C GLU A 95 -23.01 -1.53 6.98
N ALA A 96 -23.75 -2.17 6.07
CA ALA A 96 -24.58 -1.49 5.07
C ALA A 96 -23.83 -0.38 4.28
N GLY A 97 -22.54 -0.59 4.01
CA GLY A 97 -21.67 0.37 3.32
C GLY A 97 -21.22 1.57 4.16
N GLN A 98 -21.60 1.65 5.43
CA GLN A 98 -21.13 2.68 6.35
C GLN A 98 -19.80 2.26 6.96
N TRP A 99 -18.82 3.15 6.87
CA TRP A 99 -17.49 2.94 7.43
C TRP A 99 -17.43 3.52 8.86
N PRO A 100 -16.73 2.87 9.78
CA PRO A 100 -16.27 3.52 11.00
C PRO A 100 -15.26 4.61 10.67
N VAL A 101 -15.53 5.83 11.13
CA VAL A 101 -14.69 7.00 10.89
C VAL A 101 -13.93 7.33 12.18
N LEU A 102 -12.61 7.17 12.16
CA LEU A 102 -11.72 7.78 13.14
C LEU A 102 -11.34 9.17 12.64
N ARG A 103 -11.83 10.19 13.35
CA ARG A 103 -11.51 11.58 13.08
C ARG A 103 -10.62 12.11 14.17
N SER A 104 -9.55 12.82 13.80
CA SER A 104 -8.65 13.44 14.76
C SER A 104 -9.43 14.29 15.78
N ALA A 105 -8.99 14.26 17.04
CA ALA A 105 -9.57 15.08 18.11
C ALA A 105 -9.44 16.59 17.81
N ASP A 106 -8.37 16.98 17.12
CA ASP A 106 -8.11 18.34 16.65
C ASP A 106 -7.16 18.33 15.43
N ALA A 107 -7.08 19.47 14.73
CA ALA A 107 -6.29 19.61 13.50
C ALA A 107 -4.80 19.23 13.67
N GLY A 108 -4.19 19.53 14.83
CA GLY A 108 -2.77 19.36 15.10
C GLY A 108 -2.41 18.00 15.69
N SER A 109 -3.39 17.19 16.04
CA SER A 109 -3.20 15.82 16.52
C SER A 109 -3.16 14.82 15.38
N HIS A 110 -2.30 13.80 15.50
CA HIS A 110 -2.37 12.64 14.61
C HIS A 110 -3.63 11.81 14.91
N VAL A 111 -4.27 11.21 13.91
CA VAL A 111 -5.42 10.31 14.16
C VAL A 111 -4.95 9.03 14.85
N ILE A 112 -3.89 8.40 14.32
CA ILE A 112 -3.27 7.21 14.90
C ILE A 112 -1.75 7.41 14.96
N VAL A 113 -1.16 7.17 16.14
CA VAL A 113 0.28 7.06 16.33
C VAL A 113 0.59 5.67 16.87
N ALA A 114 1.43 4.93 16.15
CA ALA A 114 1.83 3.59 16.57
C ALA A 114 3.35 3.47 16.52
N LYS A 115 3.93 3.12 17.67
CA LYS A 115 5.38 2.99 17.84
C LYS A 115 5.76 1.53 18.09
N ASP A 116 6.77 1.05 17.37
CA ASP A 116 7.23 -0.35 17.41
C ASP A 116 6.07 -1.33 17.14
N PHE A 117 5.18 -0.93 16.23
CA PHE A 117 3.88 -1.56 15.99
C PHE A 117 4.00 -2.76 15.07
N THR A 118 3.38 -3.88 15.46
CA THR A 118 3.37 -5.17 14.76
C THR A 118 1.96 -5.68 14.45
N GLY A 119 0.91 -5.04 14.98
CA GLY A 119 -0.49 -5.39 14.73
C GLY A 119 -1.01 -4.86 13.38
N SER A 120 -2.30 -4.58 13.29
CA SER A 120 -2.91 -4.03 12.08
C SER A 120 -3.93 -2.93 12.32
N ILE A 121 -4.12 -2.11 11.29
CA ILE A 121 -5.14 -1.06 11.18
C ILE A 121 -5.89 -1.36 9.88
N GLU A 122 -7.15 -1.78 9.99
CA GLU A 122 -7.89 -2.38 8.89
C GLU A 122 -9.26 -1.76 8.72
N ASN A 123 -9.67 -1.51 7.47
CA ASN A 123 -11.05 -1.14 7.11
C ASN A 123 -11.62 0.09 7.85
N LEU A 124 -10.76 1.08 8.14
CA LEU A 124 -11.15 2.34 8.78
C LEU A 124 -11.18 3.50 7.79
N GLU A 125 -12.08 4.45 7.99
CA GLU A 125 -11.95 5.79 7.43
C GLU A 125 -11.20 6.69 8.43
N ILE A 126 -10.11 7.31 7.99
CA ILE A 126 -9.14 8.02 8.85
C ILE A 126 -8.97 9.46 8.35
N THR A 127 -9.40 10.45 9.14
CA THR A 127 -9.49 11.85 8.68
C THR A 127 -9.33 12.92 9.75
N GLY A 128 -9.23 14.18 9.33
CA GLY A 128 -9.37 15.37 10.19
C GLY A 128 -8.09 15.87 10.85
N ALA A 129 -6.94 15.19 10.67
CA ALA A 129 -5.64 15.66 11.13
C ALA A 129 -5.04 16.68 10.13
N THR A 130 -5.72 17.81 9.90
CA THR A 130 -5.41 18.76 8.81
C THR A 130 -4.03 19.41 8.92
N ASP A 131 -3.53 19.57 10.15
CA ASP A 131 -2.18 20.06 10.44
C ASP A 131 -1.26 18.94 10.95
N ALA A 132 -1.64 17.67 10.78
CA ALA A 132 -0.95 16.50 11.30
C ALA A 132 -1.11 15.26 10.39
N ILE A 133 -0.94 14.06 10.93
CA ILE A 133 -0.82 12.82 10.12
C ILE A 133 -2.03 11.93 10.42
N GLY A 134 -2.61 11.32 9.40
CA GLY A 134 -3.64 10.30 9.56
C GLY A 134 -3.10 9.11 10.37
N VAL A 135 -2.17 8.35 9.79
CA VAL A 135 -1.50 7.22 10.45
C VAL A 135 0.01 7.46 10.50
N ASN A 136 0.58 7.56 11.70
CA ASN A 136 2.01 7.74 11.92
C ASN A 136 2.63 6.48 12.54
N LEU A 137 3.38 5.73 11.73
CA LEU A 137 4.08 4.51 12.11
C LEU A 137 5.56 4.80 12.33
N ILE A 138 6.02 4.58 13.56
CA ILE A 138 7.36 4.97 14.00
C ILE A 138 8.13 3.74 14.47
N GLY A 139 9.26 3.45 13.83
CA GLY A 139 10.27 2.52 14.38
C GLY A 139 11.27 3.27 15.27
N ASP A 140 11.67 2.70 16.41
CA ASP A 140 12.69 3.26 17.31
C ASP A 140 13.75 2.22 17.69
N ASP A 141 14.85 2.66 18.32
CA ASP A 141 16.02 1.86 18.74
C ASP A 141 15.68 0.66 19.65
N ASN A 142 14.45 0.60 20.18
CA ASN A 142 14.00 -0.45 21.10
C ASN A 142 13.03 -1.46 20.47
N GLY A 143 12.70 -1.34 19.17
CA GLY A 143 11.69 -2.19 18.54
C GLY A 143 11.71 -2.23 17.02
N VAL A 144 10.77 -2.98 16.45
CA VAL A 144 10.60 -3.13 15.01
C VAL A 144 9.15 -2.83 14.70
N THR A 145 8.92 -1.87 13.81
CA THR A 145 7.59 -1.60 13.27
C THR A 145 7.41 -2.42 11.99
N THR A 146 6.56 -3.44 12.06
CA THR A 146 6.18 -4.33 10.93
C THR A 146 4.67 -4.43 10.77
N GLY A 147 3.92 -3.54 11.40
CA GLY A 147 2.46 -3.54 11.38
C GLY A 147 1.89 -3.31 9.98
N ARG A 148 0.57 -3.39 9.88
CA ARG A 148 -0.14 -3.35 8.59
C ARG A 148 -1.20 -2.27 8.59
N VAL A 149 -1.34 -1.55 7.47
CA VAL A 149 -2.45 -0.62 7.20
C VAL A 149 -3.15 -1.12 5.96
N ILE A 150 -4.37 -1.63 6.09
CA ILE A 150 -5.04 -2.41 5.05
C ILE A 150 -6.46 -1.94 4.82
N GLY A 151 -6.84 -1.77 3.55
CA GLY A 151 -8.24 -1.52 3.20
C GLY A 151 -8.79 -0.22 3.79
N CYS A 152 -7.94 0.69 4.25
CA CYS A 152 -8.38 1.93 4.86
C CYS A 152 -8.68 3.00 3.81
N ARG A 153 -9.55 3.95 4.17
CA ARG A 153 -9.75 5.21 3.45
C ARG A 153 -9.06 6.32 4.24
N VAL A 154 -8.00 6.92 3.69
CA VAL A 154 -7.17 7.89 4.43
C VAL A 154 -7.18 9.23 3.72
N HIS A 155 -7.87 10.23 4.28
CA HIS A 155 -8.10 11.50 3.61
C HIS A 155 -8.28 12.69 4.55
N GLY A 156 -8.13 13.91 4.03
CA GLY A 156 -8.36 15.14 4.80
C GLY A 156 -7.35 15.35 5.94
N ASN A 157 -6.12 14.86 5.77
CA ASN A 157 -5.00 15.04 6.71
C ASN A 157 -3.86 15.84 6.07
N ARG A 158 -2.85 16.29 6.82
CA ARG A 158 -1.64 16.86 6.20
C ARG A 158 -0.88 15.80 5.42
N ILE A 159 -0.64 14.65 6.04
CA ILE A 159 -0.07 13.45 5.43
C ILE A 159 -1.02 12.30 5.74
N GLY A 160 -1.34 11.47 4.74
CA GLY A 160 -2.21 10.31 4.94
C GLY A 160 -1.55 9.26 5.84
N VAL A 161 -0.59 8.53 5.31
CA VAL A 161 0.17 7.49 6.03
C VAL A 161 1.66 7.84 6.04
N HIS A 162 2.29 7.87 7.21
CA HIS A 162 3.69 8.24 7.38
C HIS A 162 4.44 7.14 8.12
N LEU A 163 5.54 6.69 7.51
CA LEU A 163 6.45 5.68 8.02
C LEU A 163 7.80 6.35 8.24
N MET A 164 8.28 6.32 9.47
CA MET A 164 9.57 6.94 9.82
C MET A 164 10.32 6.15 10.88
N THR A 165 11.59 6.49 11.06
CA THR A 165 12.43 5.98 12.14
C THR A 165 12.89 7.12 13.02
N VAL A 166 12.87 6.93 14.34
CA VAL A 166 13.55 7.81 15.29
C VAL A 166 14.69 7.02 15.95
N GLY A 167 15.78 7.69 16.32
CA GLY A 167 16.99 6.96 16.74
C GLY A 167 17.75 6.35 15.56
N GLY A 168 18.95 5.82 15.82
CA GLY A 168 19.87 5.37 14.76
C GLY A 168 19.51 4.05 14.09
N SER A 169 18.44 3.37 14.54
CA SER A 169 18.08 2.01 14.10
C SER A 169 16.99 1.96 13.03
N ARG A 170 17.12 0.96 12.16
CA ARG A 170 16.56 0.89 10.79
C ARG A 170 15.31 0.02 10.65
N SER A 171 14.36 0.08 11.59
CA SER A 171 13.26 -0.90 11.62
C SER A 171 11.88 -0.27 11.57
N CYS A 172 11.56 0.38 10.45
CA CYS A 172 10.19 0.68 10.06
C CYS A 172 9.90 0.05 8.70
N ASN A 173 9.38 -1.18 8.73
CA ASN A 173 9.01 -2.00 7.57
C ASN A 173 7.54 -2.49 7.64
N PRO A 174 6.56 -1.57 7.73
CA PRO A 174 5.16 -1.96 7.68
C PRO A 174 4.67 -2.17 6.24
N LEU A 175 3.55 -2.87 6.11
CA LEU A 175 2.82 -3.07 4.86
C LEU A 175 1.64 -2.10 4.78
N VAL A 176 1.60 -1.27 3.75
CA VAL A 176 0.48 -0.38 3.40
C VAL A 176 -0.17 -0.96 2.14
N GLN A 177 -1.32 -1.64 2.30
CA GLN A 177 -1.90 -2.44 1.23
C GLN A 177 -3.38 -2.17 0.97
N GLY A 178 -3.79 -2.06 -0.29
CA GLY A 178 -5.22 -2.01 -0.64
C GLY A 178 -5.96 -0.79 -0.08
N ASN A 179 -5.25 0.30 0.21
CA ASN A 179 -5.85 1.51 0.77
C ASN A 179 -6.26 2.49 -0.33
N VAL A 180 -7.27 3.31 -0.03
CA VAL A 180 -7.66 4.46 -0.84
C VAL A 180 -7.19 5.73 -0.12
N ILE A 181 -6.21 6.42 -0.68
CA ILE A 181 -5.50 7.52 -0.01
C ILE A 181 -5.60 8.80 -0.86
N TYR A 182 -6.37 9.77 -0.38
CA TYR A 182 -6.70 10.95 -1.18
C TYR A 182 -6.91 12.22 -0.37
N ASP A 183 -6.91 13.38 -1.03
CA ASP A 183 -7.21 14.69 -0.41
C ASP A 183 -6.39 14.96 0.88
N ASN A 184 -5.13 14.50 0.91
CA ASN A 184 -4.19 14.87 1.97
C ASN A 184 -3.32 16.04 1.50
N SER A 185 -3.20 17.09 2.31
CA SER A 185 -2.72 18.40 1.84
C SER A 185 -1.24 18.48 1.45
N THR A 186 -0.43 17.47 1.78
CA THR A 186 0.97 17.37 1.34
C THR A 186 1.27 16.05 0.65
N ARG A 187 1.08 14.91 1.32
CA ARG A 187 1.42 13.59 0.78
C ARG A 187 0.37 12.55 1.10
N GLY A 188 0.14 11.64 0.17
CA GLY A 188 -0.63 10.43 0.44
C GLY A 188 0.15 9.52 1.38
N ILE A 189 1.29 9.00 0.93
CA ILE A 189 2.20 8.17 1.72
C ILE A 189 3.57 8.83 1.86
N GLY A 190 4.16 8.80 3.06
CA GLY A 190 5.51 9.27 3.33
C GLY A 190 6.42 8.16 3.87
N PHE A 191 7.52 7.87 3.18
CA PHE A 191 8.61 7.01 3.67
C PHE A 191 9.82 7.88 4.00
N MET A 192 10.14 8.01 5.29
CA MET A 192 11.19 8.90 5.75
C MET A 192 12.31 8.17 6.48
N ASP A 193 13.44 8.84 6.61
CA ASP A 193 14.61 8.38 7.36
C ASP A 193 15.11 7.01 6.89
N ASN A 194 14.93 5.93 7.65
CA ASN A 194 15.37 4.59 7.28
C ASN A 194 14.20 3.61 7.05
N ALA A 195 13.02 4.13 6.68
CA ALA A 195 11.86 3.28 6.41
C ALA A 195 12.06 2.39 5.17
N THR A 196 11.69 1.11 5.30
CA THR A 196 11.86 0.06 4.27
C THR A 196 10.57 -0.70 3.97
N GLY A 197 9.42 -0.15 4.39
CA GLY A 197 8.09 -0.73 4.21
C GLY A 197 7.67 -0.96 2.75
N VAL A 198 6.49 -1.54 2.58
CA VAL A 198 5.90 -1.84 1.27
C VAL A 198 4.62 -1.03 1.09
N ALA A 199 4.46 -0.38 -0.06
CA ALA A 199 3.19 0.13 -0.54
C ALA A 199 2.72 -0.74 -1.71
N GLU A 200 1.64 -1.49 -1.51
CA GLU A 200 1.14 -2.49 -2.47
C GLU A 200 -0.34 -2.31 -2.79
N GLY A 201 -0.72 -2.26 -4.07
CA GLY A 201 -2.15 -2.30 -4.44
C GLY A 201 -2.98 -1.13 -3.90
N ASN A 202 -2.37 0.02 -3.63
CA ASN A 202 -3.10 1.19 -3.14
C ASN A 202 -3.57 2.07 -4.29
N ASP A 203 -4.72 2.72 -4.10
CA ASP A 203 -5.21 3.79 -4.96
C ASP A 203 -4.91 5.15 -4.31
N ILE A 204 -4.00 5.92 -4.91
CA ILE A 204 -3.40 7.12 -4.33
C ILE A 204 -3.64 8.30 -5.25
N TYR A 205 -4.54 9.20 -4.88
CA TYR A 205 -4.93 10.30 -5.76
C TYR A 205 -5.29 11.61 -5.10
N ASP A 206 -5.25 12.70 -5.87
CA ASP A 206 -5.61 14.05 -5.41
C ASP A 206 -4.96 14.47 -4.09
N ASN A 207 -3.75 13.96 -3.81
CA ASN A 207 -2.97 14.40 -2.66
C ASN A 207 -2.08 15.58 -3.07
N GLY A 208 -1.88 16.49 -2.12
CA GLY A 208 -1.04 17.67 -2.25
C GLY A 208 -1.83 18.96 -2.43
N SER A 209 -1.14 20.08 -2.21
CA SER A 209 -1.72 21.43 -2.22
C SER A 209 -1.10 22.35 -3.28
N GLY A 210 -0.46 21.80 -4.33
CA GLY A 210 0.28 22.58 -5.32
C GLY A 210 1.71 22.92 -4.89
N LEU A 211 2.08 22.73 -3.62
CA LEU A 211 3.41 23.04 -3.12
C LEU A 211 4.46 22.04 -3.65
N ILE A 212 5.70 22.51 -3.84
CA ILE A 212 6.84 21.77 -4.42
C ILE A 212 7.21 20.46 -3.70
N ASP A 213 6.79 20.30 -2.45
CA ASP A 213 7.05 19.10 -1.66
C ASP A 213 5.90 18.10 -1.68
N SER A 214 4.79 18.42 -2.36
CA SER A 214 3.61 17.58 -2.44
C SER A 214 3.82 16.35 -3.33
N SER A 215 3.21 15.22 -3.01
CA SER A 215 3.30 14.02 -3.85
C SER A 215 2.28 12.97 -3.47
N GLY A 216 1.93 12.06 -4.38
CA GLY A 216 1.24 10.82 -4.00
C GLY A 216 2.06 10.04 -2.96
N ILE A 217 3.31 9.72 -3.32
CA ILE A 217 4.29 9.04 -2.44
C ILE A 217 5.57 9.87 -2.34
N GLY A 218 5.94 10.27 -1.13
CA GLY A 218 7.20 10.98 -0.87
C GLY A 218 8.20 10.10 -0.12
N ILE A 219 9.44 10.06 -0.60
CA ILE A 219 10.52 9.21 -0.10
C ILE A 219 11.76 10.07 0.13
N SER A 220 12.34 10.04 1.34
CA SER A 220 13.55 10.82 1.66
C SER A 220 14.43 10.19 2.75
N GLY A 221 15.59 10.80 3.03
CA GLY A 221 16.59 10.24 3.92
C GLY A 221 17.35 9.08 3.26
N ASN A 222 17.40 7.93 3.94
CA ASN A 222 17.95 6.66 3.44
C ASN A 222 16.84 5.61 3.21
N ALA A 223 15.58 6.06 3.06
CA ALA A 223 14.44 5.17 2.93
C ALA A 223 14.57 4.31 1.66
N ALA A 224 14.24 3.03 1.77
CA ALA A 224 14.33 2.06 0.69
C ALA A 224 13.08 1.17 0.63
N PRO A 225 11.88 1.76 0.40
CA PRO A 225 10.64 1.00 0.32
C PRO A 225 10.49 0.26 -1.00
N THR A 226 9.57 -0.71 -1.03
CA THR A 226 9.06 -1.29 -2.28
C THR A 226 7.69 -0.69 -2.59
N ILE A 227 7.54 -0.14 -3.80
CA ILE A 227 6.31 0.47 -4.30
C ILE A 227 5.83 -0.38 -5.48
N VAL A 228 4.74 -1.14 -5.29
CA VAL A 228 4.31 -2.16 -6.24
C VAL A 228 2.80 -2.19 -6.46
N ASN A 229 2.33 -2.43 -7.69
CA ASN A 229 0.91 -2.59 -8.02
C ASN A 229 0.01 -1.41 -7.61
N ASN A 230 0.54 -0.20 -7.41
CA ASN A 230 -0.29 0.94 -7.02
C ASN A 230 -0.84 1.68 -8.25
N THR A 231 -2.05 2.20 -8.13
CA THR A 231 -2.60 3.23 -9.02
C THR A 231 -2.32 4.59 -8.40
N ILE A 232 -1.53 5.42 -9.08
CA ILE A 232 -1.07 6.71 -8.56
C ILE A 232 -1.47 7.77 -9.58
N HIS A 233 -2.44 8.61 -9.25
CA HIS A 233 -3.01 9.53 -10.24
C HIS A 233 -3.49 10.85 -9.66
N GLY A 234 -3.58 11.94 -10.44
CA GLY A 234 -4.14 13.22 -10.00
C GLY A 234 -3.37 13.96 -8.88
N ASN A 235 -2.34 13.34 -8.30
CA ASN A 235 -1.57 13.94 -7.21
C ASN A 235 -0.81 15.18 -7.71
N SER A 236 -0.77 16.19 -6.84
CA SER A 236 -0.06 17.43 -7.09
C SER A 236 1.45 17.21 -7.05
N ASN A 237 2.16 17.91 -7.93
CA ASN A 237 3.61 18.04 -7.98
C ASN A 237 4.40 16.79 -8.43
N ALA A 238 4.15 15.62 -7.83
CA ALA A 238 4.67 14.36 -8.33
C ALA A 238 3.80 13.15 -7.93
N GLY A 239 3.79 12.11 -8.76
CA GLY A 239 3.27 10.81 -8.35
C GLY A 239 4.15 10.21 -7.25
N ILE A 240 5.43 10.00 -7.56
CA ILE A 240 6.46 9.52 -6.64
C ILE A 240 7.61 10.53 -6.60
N SER A 241 7.93 11.08 -5.42
CA SER A 241 9.07 11.99 -5.21
C SER A 241 10.14 11.32 -4.34
N ILE A 242 11.37 11.28 -4.84
CA ILE A 242 12.54 10.60 -4.24
C ILE A 242 13.62 11.64 -3.93
N ARG A 243 14.16 11.61 -2.71
CA ARG A 243 15.11 12.61 -2.21
C ARG A 243 16.31 12.00 -1.46
N ASP A 244 17.33 12.84 -1.28
CA ASP A 244 18.51 12.56 -0.47
C ASP A 244 19.26 11.31 -0.96
N HIS A 245 19.31 10.26 -0.14
CA HIS A 245 19.97 8.98 -0.42
C HIS A 245 18.95 7.83 -0.51
N ALA A 246 17.67 8.15 -0.74
CA ALA A 246 16.63 7.15 -0.84
C ALA A 246 16.86 6.21 -2.04
N ALA A 247 16.53 4.93 -1.85
CA ALA A 247 16.76 3.87 -2.83
C ALA A 247 15.54 2.94 -2.94
N PRO A 248 14.37 3.44 -3.35
CA PRO A 248 13.19 2.61 -3.52
C PRO A 248 13.32 1.63 -4.69
N VAL A 249 12.51 0.58 -4.63
CA VAL A 249 12.23 -0.34 -5.74
C VAL A 249 10.80 -0.05 -6.23
N ILE A 250 10.63 0.28 -7.51
CA ILE A 250 9.36 0.76 -8.09
C ILE A 250 8.95 -0.16 -9.24
N LEU A 251 7.91 -0.96 -9.01
CA LEU A 251 7.52 -2.09 -9.87
C LEU A 251 6.04 -2.04 -10.21
N HIS A 252 5.64 -2.31 -11.45
CA HIS A 252 4.22 -2.59 -11.74
C HIS A 252 3.26 -1.51 -11.22
N ASN A 253 3.59 -0.23 -11.29
CA ASN A 253 2.64 0.84 -10.92
C ASN A 253 2.02 1.44 -12.18
N THR A 254 0.79 1.94 -12.05
CA THR A 254 0.14 2.77 -13.08
C THR A 254 0.11 4.21 -12.59
N ILE A 255 0.92 5.08 -13.21
CA ILE A 255 1.21 6.44 -12.75
C ILE A 255 0.77 7.45 -13.81
N THR A 256 -0.31 8.20 -13.53
CA THR A 256 -0.95 9.04 -14.55
C THR A 256 -1.48 10.38 -14.06
N HIS A 257 -1.71 11.33 -14.98
CA HIS A 257 -2.48 12.56 -14.71
C HIS A 257 -1.95 13.41 -13.55
N HIS A 258 -0.63 13.46 -13.33
CA HIS A 258 -0.02 14.46 -12.45
C HIS A 258 0.09 15.80 -13.18
N ASP A 259 -1.02 16.46 -13.45
CA ASP A 259 -1.10 17.73 -14.18
C ASP A 259 -1.97 18.69 -13.38
N VAL A 260 -1.35 19.57 -12.58
CA VAL A 260 -2.11 20.48 -11.70
C VAL A 260 -1.72 21.94 -11.94
N ASP A 261 -2.75 22.72 -12.28
CA ASP A 261 -2.93 24.17 -12.09
C ASP A 261 -1.91 25.15 -12.68
N GLY A 262 -1.31 24.83 -13.84
CA GLY A 262 -0.70 25.85 -14.69
C GLY A 262 0.65 26.40 -14.21
N ASP A 263 1.29 25.78 -13.22
CA ASP A 263 2.71 26.00 -12.94
C ASP A 263 3.55 24.95 -13.70
N THR A 264 4.33 25.44 -14.67
CA THR A 264 5.16 24.69 -15.63
C THR A 264 6.25 23.80 -15.01
N VAL A 265 6.36 23.79 -13.68
CA VAL A 265 7.27 23.02 -12.81
C VAL A 265 7.10 21.50 -12.77
N VAL A 266 5.87 21.09 -12.46
CA VAL A 266 5.71 20.10 -11.38
C VAL A 266 4.61 19.08 -11.65
N GLY A 267 4.61 18.44 -12.81
CA GLY A 267 3.67 17.35 -13.09
C GLY A 267 4.36 16.03 -13.37
N THR A 268 5.22 15.57 -12.45
CA THR A 268 6.13 14.46 -12.75
C THR A 268 5.62 13.12 -12.22
N ALA A 269 5.60 12.08 -13.05
CA ALA A 269 5.28 10.73 -12.58
C ALA A 269 6.25 10.23 -11.51
N ILE A 270 7.55 10.22 -11.81
CA ILE A 270 8.61 9.83 -10.87
C ILE A 270 9.73 10.86 -10.92
N ARG A 271 9.98 11.51 -9.77
CA ARG A 271 10.95 12.60 -9.65
C ARG A 271 12.04 12.29 -8.63
N VAL A 272 13.29 12.41 -9.04
CA VAL A 272 14.47 12.41 -8.17
C VAL A 272 14.94 13.86 -7.99
N GLN A 273 14.97 14.34 -6.76
CA GLN A 273 15.42 15.70 -6.42
C GLN A 273 16.33 15.69 -5.19
N GLN A 274 17.07 16.78 -4.95
CA GLN A 274 18.03 16.87 -3.83
C GLN A 274 18.94 15.64 -3.74
N ASN A 275 19.43 15.22 -4.91
CA ASN A 275 20.11 13.95 -5.13
C ASN A 275 21.46 13.90 -4.38
N GLY A 276 21.48 13.19 -3.25
CA GLY A 276 22.64 12.91 -2.39
C GLY A 276 23.56 11.79 -2.90
N GLY A 277 23.46 11.39 -4.17
CA GLY A 277 24.23 10.28 -4.75
C GLY A 277 23.39 9.16 -5.37
N ILE A 278 22.11 9.40 -5.64
CA ILE A 278 21.20 8.54 -6.39
C ILE A 278 21.59 8.58 -7.88
N ASP A 279 22.37 7.63 -8.35
CA ASP A 279 22.72 7.42 -9.76
C ASP A 279 22.07 6.15 -10.36
N PHE A 280 21.41 5.35 -9.52
CA PHE A 280 20.71 4.13 -9.88
C PHE A 280 19.45 3.94 -9.06
N LEU A 281 18.34 3.57 -9.71
CA LEU A 281 17.08 3.16 -9.10
C LEU A 281 16.48 1.98 -9.88
N ASP A 282 15.94 0.96 -9.20
CA ASP A 282 15.20 -0.12 -9.86
C ASP A 282 13.76 0.35 -10.15
N ILE A 283 13.54 0.82 -11.38
CA ILE A 283 12.23 1.33 -11.84
C ILE A 283 11.82 0.51 -13.07
N ARG A 284 10.87 -0.41 -12.93
CA ARG A 284 10.48 -1.27 -14.06
C ARG A 284 9.04 -1.69 -14.07
N ASN A 285 8.57 -2.06 -15.25
CA ASN A 285 7.21 -2.57 -15.49
C ASN A 285 6.13 -1.57 -15.11
N ASN A 286 6.41 -0.26 -15.08
CA ASN A 286 5.42 0.76 -14.76
C ASN A 286 4.77 1.31 -16.04
N ILE A 287 3.48 1.64 -15.97
CA ILE A 287 2.80 2.51 -16.93
C ILE A 287 2.99 3.96 -16.46
N ILE A 288 3.57 4.81 -17.31
CA ILE A 288 3.84 6.22 -17.02
C ILE A 288 3.23 7.06 -18.15
N ALA A 289 1.98 7.48 -17.97
CA ALA A 289 1.20 8.07 -19.05
C ALA A 289 0.40 9.30 -18.64
N TRP A 290 0.21 10.24 -19.57
CA TRP A 290 -0.60 11.45 -19.36
C TRP A 290 -0.16 12.33 -18.18
N ASN A 291 1.14 12.40 -17.91
CA ASN A 291 1.71 13.34 -16.94
C ASN A 291 2.26 14.58 -17.67
N ILE A 292 2.67 15.63 -16.96
CA ILE A 292 3.50 16.66 -17.60
C ILE A 292 4.88 16.07 -17.93
N HIS A 293 5.51 15.40 -16.97
CA HIS A 293 6.79 14.72 -17.18
C HIS A 293 6.71 13.26 -16.72
N GLY A 294 7.39 12.37 -17.43
CA GLY A 294 7.55 10.98 -17.01
C GLY A 294 8.59 10.85 -15.90
N LEU A 295 9.80 10.46 -16.25
CA LEU A 295 10.94 10.25 -15.34
C LEU A 295 11.85 11.47 -15.32
N VAL A 296 12.02 12.10 -14.17
CA VAL A 296 12.88 13.29 -14.02
C VAL A 296 13.91 13.10 -12.91
N SER A 297 15.19 13.24 -13.24
CA SER A 297 16.29 13.43 -12.30
C SER A 297 16.79 14.88 -12.39
N GLN A 298 16.63 15.63 -11.30
CA GLN A 298 16.96 17.05 -11.24
C GLN A 298 18.43 17.32 -10.91
N GLY A 299 18.86 18.57 -11.06
CA GLY A 299 20.22 19.01 -10.71
C GLY A 299 21.29 18.59 -11.71
N GLY A 300 20.90 18.22 -12.94
CA GLY A 300 21.83 17.82 -14.01
C GLY A 300 22.50 16.46 -13.79
N ARG A 301 22.00 15.65 -12.85
CA ARG A 301 22.52 14.31 -12.56
C ARG A 301 21.77 13.25 -13.34
N PHE A 302 22.51 12.33 -13.92
CA PHE A 302 21.93 11.18 -14.60
C PHE A 302 21.60 10.09 -13.57
N CYS A 303 20.43 9.47 -13.73
CA CYS A 303 20.03 8.28 -12.98
C CYS A 303 19.71 7.14 -13.95
N SER A 304 20.15 5.94 -13.60
CA SER A 304 20.04 4.72 -14.40
C SER A 304 19.18 3.67 -13.69
N GLY A 305 18.98 2.51 -14.32
CA GLY A 305 18.25 1.37 -13.74
C GLY A 305 16.79 1.24 -14.17
N ASN A 306 16.22 2.27 -14.81
CA ASN A 306 14.91 2.16 -15.43
C ASN A 306 14.93 1.18 -16.63
N ARG A 307 13.91 0.32 -16.76
CA ARG A 307 13.73 -0.64 -17.86
C ARG A 307 12.30 -1.17 -17.92
N TYR A 308 11.85 -1.70 -19.07
CA TYR A 308 10.51 -2.28 -19.25
C TYR A 308 9.35 -1.39 -18.77
N ASN A 309 9.51 -0.07 -18.77
CA ASN A 309 8.41 0.85 -18.49
C ASN A 309 7.73 1.24 -19.81
N LEU A 310 6.43 1.50 -19.75
CA LEU A 310 5.71 2.14 -20.83
C LEU A 310 5.61 3.64 -20.55
N VAL A 311 5.93 4.48 -21.55
CA VAL A 311 5.69 5.92 -21.53
C VAL A 311 4.72 6.34 -22.63
N TRP A 312 3.71 7.15 -22.30
CA TRP A 312 2.72 7.57 -23.29
C TRP A 312 2.15 8.95 -23.00
N GLN A 313 2.20 9.85 -23.99
CA GLN A 313 1.56 11.17 -23.91
C GLN A 313 1.91 11.97 -22.65
N ASN A 314 3.16 11.90 -22.19
CA ASN A 314 3.63 12.87 -21.21
C ASN A 314 3.88 14.21 -21.92
N SER A 315 3.13 15.26 -21.57
CA SER A 315 2.98 16.47 -22.39
C SER A 315 4.26 17.32 -22.53
N GLY A 316 5.14 17.25 -21.52
CA GLY A 316 6.46 17.87 -21.49
C GLY A 316 7.55 16.93 -21.98
N THR A 317 8.02 16.01 -21.12
CA THR A 317 9.11 15.07 -21.46
C THR A 317 8.90 13.71 -20.83
N ASP A 318 9.13 12.63 -21.59
CA ASP A 318 9.19 11.28 -21.01
C ASP A 318 10.40 11.08 -20.09
N TYR A 319 11.55 11.69 -20.43
CA TYR A 319 12.80 11.55 -19.69
C TYR A 319 13.54 12.88 -19.56
N THR A 320 13.95 13.23 -18.35
CA THR A 320 14.93 14.29 -18.07
C THR A 320 15.92 13.76 -17.04
N GLY A 321 17.23 13.80 -17.33
CA GLY A 321 18.23 13.17 -16.44
C GLY A 321 18.11 11.63 -16.37
N PHE A 322 17.30 11.05 -17.24
CA PHE A 322 17.17 9.62 -17.52
C PHE A 322 17.30 9.41 -19.04
N ALA A 323 17.56 8.17 -19.44
CA ALA A 323 17.38 7.70 -20.81
C ALA A 323 16.40 6.52 -20.80
N ALA A 324 15.74 6.27 -21.94
CA ALA A 324 14.92 5.08 -22.11
C ALA A 324 15.77 3.82 -21.88
N GLY A 325 15.33 2.98 -20.94
CA GLY A 325 15.95 1.71 -20.64
C GLY A 325 15.62 0.61 -21.66
N PRO A 326 16.26 -0.57 -21.54
CA PRO A 326 15.90 -1.74 -22.33
C PRO A 326 14.44 -2.13 -22.08
N GLY A 327 13.74 -2.63 -23.11
CA GLY A 327 12.34 -3.08 -23.01
C GLY A 327 11.31 -1.96 -22.88
N HIS A 328 11.73 -0.68 -22.93
CA HIS A 328 10.78 0.44 -22.86
C HIS A 328 9.81 0.43 -24.04
N LEU A 329 8.55 0.74 -23.74
CA LEU A 329 7.51 0.92 -24.74
C LEU A 329 7.10 2.40 -24.81
N SER A 330 6.80 2.86 -26.02
CA SER A 330 6.17 4.17 -26.26
C SER A 330 4.93 3.96 -27.11
N ALA A 331 3.84 3.60 -26.45
CA ALA A 331 2.57 3.20 -27.06
C ALA A 331 1.42 3.47 -26.11
N ASP A 332 0.19 3.52 -26.63
CA ASP A 332 -1.02 3.62 -25.80
C ASP A 332 -1.08 2.43 -24.82
N PRO A 333 -1.20 2.67 -23.50
CA PRO A 333 -1.30 1.59 -22.51
C PRO A 333 -2.62 0.82 -22.59
N GLY A 334 -3.63 1.30 -23.32
CA GLY A 334 -4.88 0.57 -23.52
C GLY A 334 -5.71 0.41 -22.25
N LEU A 335 -5.71 1.41 -21.36
CA LEU A 335 -6.48 1.38 -20.10
C LEU A 335 -7.99 1.54 -20.34
N VAL A 336 -8.82 0.92 -19.49
CA VAL A 336 -10.28 0.87 -19.64
C VAL A 336 -10.95 2.24 -19.48
N ASN A 337 -10.67 3.00 -18.44
CA ASN A 337 -11.18 4.36 -18.30
C ASN A 337 -10.37 5.15 -17.26
N PRO A 338 -9.12 5.55 -17.58
CA PRO A 338 -8.23 6.15 -16.59
C PRO A 338 -8.73 7.50 -16.05
N VAL A 339 -9.57 8.22 -16.80
CA VAL A 339 -10.19 9.48 -16.32
C VAL A 339 -11.24 9.21 -15.24
N ALA A 340 -11.86 8.03 -15.23
CA ALA A 340 -12.79 7.60 -14.20
C ALA A 340 -12.13 6.72 -13.11
N GLY A 341 -10.81 6.58 -13.11
CA GLY A 341 -10.08 5.74 -12.18
C GLY A 341 -10.07 4.24 -12.50
N ASP A 342 -10.52 3.83 -13.70
CA ASP A 342 -10.46 2.44 -14.13
C ASP A 342 -9.16 2.19 -14.91
N PHE A 343 -8.18 1.61 -14.20
CA PHE A 343 -6.83 1.36 -14.69
C PHE A 343 -6.59 -0.08 -15.15
N HIS A 344 -7.65 -0.87 -15.36
CA HIS A 344 -7.50 -2.20 -15.96
C HIS A 344 -7.08 -2.09 -17.43
N LEU A 345 -6.39 -3.11 -17.93
CA LEU A 345 -5.97 -3.24 -19.31
C LEU A 345 -7.15 -3.72 -20.17
N ARG A 346 -7.24 -3.18 -21.39
CA ARG A 346 -8.14 -3.68 -22.43
C ARG A 346 -7.42 -4.71 -23.29
N SER A 347 -8.21 -5.61 -23.88
CA SER A 347 -7.73 -6.53 -24.93
C SER A 347 -6.98 -5.77 -26.03
N GLY A 348 -5.76 -6.21 -26.34
CA GLY A 348 -4.90 -5.61 -27.36
C GLY A 348 -4.00 -4.48 -26.84
N SER A 349 -3.97 -4.23 -25.53
CA SER A 349 -2.98 -3.35 -24.92
C SER A 349 -1.54 -3.78 -25.26
N ALA A 350 -0.66 -2.81 -25.48
CA ALA A 350 0.77 -3.05 -25.67
C ALA A 350 1.49 -3.50 -24.38
N CYS A 351 0.83 -3.36 -23.22
CA CYS A 351 1.37 -3.79 -21.93
C CYS A 351 1.32 -5.31 -21.72
N ILE A 352 0.45 -6.01 -22.46
CA ILE A 352 0.18 -7.43 -22.25
C ILE A 352 1.42 -8.26 -22.61
N ASP A 353 1.80 -9.18 -21.71
CA ASP A 353 2.97 -10.07 -21.79
C ASP A 353 4.32 -9.33 -22.01
N ALA A 354 4.37 -8.03 -21.68
CA ALA A 354 5.50 -7.16 -22.05
C ALA A 354 6.45 -6.82 -20.90
N ALA A 355 6.13 -7.19 -19.66
CA ALA A 355 6.96 -6.87 -18.50
C ALA A 355 8.14 -7.83 -18.32
N GLU A 356 9.18 -7.34 -17.65
CA GLU A 356 10.27 -8.18 -17.14
C GLU A 356 9.77 -9.01 -15.95
N PRO A 357 9.91 -10.35 -15.94
CA PRO A 357 9.52 -11.16 -14.78
C PRO A 357 10.24 -10.73 -13.50
N VAL A 358 9.47 -10.53 -12.43
CA VAL A 358 10.00 -10.17 -11.09
C VAL A 358 9.61 -11.24 -10.08
N ALA A 359 10.62 -11.89 -9.49
CA ALA A 359 10.38 -12.89 -8.45
C ALA A 359 9.70 -12.25 -7.23
N GLY A 360 8.62 -12.88 -6.76
CA GLY A 360 7.88 -12.43 -5.57
C GLY A 360 6.71 -11.48 -5.85
N VAL A 361 6.59 -10.94 -7.08
CA VAL A 361 5.41 -10.17 -7.50
C VAL A 361 4.48 -11.12 -8.26
N VAL A 362 3.67 -11.87 -7.50
CA VAL A 362 2.85 -12.98 -8.01
C VAL A 362 1.36 -12.66 -8.09
N HIS A 363 0.97 -11.47 -7.65
CA HIS A 363 -0.37 -10.94 -7.76
C HIS A 363 -0.33 -9.52 -8.35
N ASP A 364 -1.45 -9.03 -8.87
CA ASP A 364 -1.64 -7.67 -9.36
C ASP A 364 -2.46 -6.81 -8.37
N MET A 365 -3.03 -5.69 -8.81
CA MET A 365 -3.82 -4.77 -7.98
C MET A 365 -5.16 -5.36 -7.48
N ASP A 366 -5.74 -6.33 -8.20
CA ASP A 366 -7.01 -6.98 -7.85
C ASP A 366 -6.81 -8.35 -7.18
N GLY A 367 -5.55 -8.78 -7.06
CA GLY A 367 -5.18 -10.09 -6.50
C GLY A 367 -5.16 -11.21 -7.54
N ASP A 368 -5.34 -10.89 -8.81
CA ASP A 368 -5.23 -11.81 -9.94
C ASP A 368 -3.78 -12.31 -10.07
N SER A 369 -3.61 -13.57 -10.51
CA SER A 369 -2.28 -14.21 -10.56
C SER A 369 -1.39 -13.61 -11.65
N ARG A 370 -0.13 -13.32 -11.32
CA ARG A 370 0.87 -12.81 -12.26
C ARG A 370 1.95 -13.87 -12.54
N PRO A 371 2.15 -14.33 -13.80
CA PRO A 371 1.48 -13.86 -15.02
C PRO A 371 0.14 -14.55 -15.33
N MET A 372 -0.75 -13.86 -16.05
CA MET A 372 -1.88 -14.41 -16.80
C MET A 372 -1.59 -14.37 -18.30
N GLY A 373 -0.92 -15.40 -18.83
CA GLY A 373 -0.54 -15.42 -20.24
C GLY A 373 0.83 -16.04 -20.46
N ASP A 374 1.53 -15.54 -21.46
CA ASP A 374 2.90 -15.96 -21.80
C ASP A 374 3.95 -15.23 -20.93
N GLY A 375 3.61 -14.08 -20.35
CA GLY A 375 4.47 -13.28 -19.49
C GLY A 375 3.65 -12.29 -18.65
N PRO A 376 4.28 -11.57 -17.70
CA PRO A 376 3.59 -10.56 -16.90
C PRO A 376 3.34 -9.30 -17.72
N ASP A 377 2.35 -8.51 -17.28
CA ASP A 377 2.00 -7.25 -17.92
C ASP A 377 2.71 -6.04 -17.31
N ILE A 378 2.96 -5.02 -18.14
CA ILE A 378 3.42 -3.71 -17.67
C ILE A 378 2.24 -2.97 -17.02
N GLY A 379 2.44 -2.44 -15.81
CA GLY A 379 1.41 -1.72 -15.05
C GLY A 379 0.94 -2.49 -13.81
N ALA A 380 0.00 -1.88 -13.09
CA ALA A 380 -0.56 -2.42 -11.85
C ALA A 380 -1.52 -3.60 -12.06
N ASP A 381 -2.22 -3.62 -13.18
CA ASP A 381 -3.14 -4.67 -13.61
C ASP A 381 -2.41 -5.81 -14.31
N GLU A 382 -2.91 -7.02 -14.18
CA GLU A 382 -2.59 -8.15 -15.06
C GLU A 382 -3.84 -8.46 -15.89
N PHE A 383 -3.74 -8.31 -17.21
CA PHE A 383 -4.88 -8.48 -18.10
C PHE A 383 -5.43 -9.90 -17.99
N ARG A 384 -6.68 -9.99 -17.53
CA ARG A 384 -7.41 -11.24 -17.52
C ARG A 384 -8.04 -11.51 -18.88
N PRO A 385 -7.61 -12.55 -19.63
CA PRO A 385 -8.30 -12.92 -20.86
C PRO A 385 -9.72 -13.36 -20.52
N ALA A 386 -10.70 -12.97 -21.34
CA ALA A 386 -12.05 -13.52 -21.23
C ALA A 386 -11.95 -15.06 -21.24
N SER A 387 -12.46 -15.71 -20.19
CA SER A 387 -12.47 -17.17 -20.12
C SER A 387 -13.17 -17.70 -21.37
N VAL A 388 -12.47 -18.51 -22.18
CA VAL A 388 -13.09 -19.24 -23.27
C VAL A 388 -14.24 -20.05 -22.66
N PRO A 389 -15.51 -19.79 -23.02
CA PRO A 389 -16.58 -20.64 -22.53
C PRO A 389 -16.31 -22.06 -23.02
N PRO A 390 -16.44 -23.10 -22.18
CA PRO A 390 -16.51 -24.45 -22.71
C PRO A 390 -17.65 -24.47 -23.73
N GLY A 391 -17.33 -24.88 -24.96
CA GLY A 391 -18.15 -24.58 -26.13
C GLY A 391 -19.65 -24.81 -25.94
N GLY A 392 -20.44 -23.81 -26.30
CA GLY A 392 -21.80 -23.95 -26.80
C GLY A 392 -22.83 -24.51 -25.83
N GLY A 393 -23.42 -23.65 -25.02
CA GLY A 393 -24.73 -23.87 -24.41
C GLY A 393 -25.37 -22.53 -24.10
N ALA A 394 -26.31 -22.09 -24.93
CA ALA A 394 -27.07 -20.87 -24.71
C ALA A 394 -27.78 -20.91 -23.36
N GLY A 395 -27.63 -19.84 -22.58
CA GLY A 395 -28.37 -19.60 -21.34
C GLY A 395 -27.95 -18.26 -20.77
N ASP A 396 -28.93 -17.35 -20.67
CA ASP A 396 -28.84 -16.05 -20.01
C ASP A 396 -28.03 -16.10 -18.70
N ASP A 397 -27.17 -15.09 -18.49
CA ASP A 397 -27.26 -14.25 -17.31
C ASP A 397 -26.33 -13.03 -17.46
N GLN A 398 -26.95 -11.85 -17.48
CA GLN A 398 -26.25 -10.58 -17.26
C GLN A 398 -25.87 -10.49 -15.78
N GLN A 399 -24.58 -10.42 -15.52
CA GLN A 399 -24.08 -9.96 -14.23
C GLN A 399 -22.94 -8.98 -14.48
N GLU A 400 -23.31 -7.70 -14.57
CA GLU A 400 -22.34 -6.60 -14.44
C GLU A 400 -21.85 -6.55 -12.99
N PRO A 401 -20.54 -6.39 -12.74
CA PRO A 401 -20.07 -5.97 -11.44
C PRO A 401 -20.40 -4.48 -11.23
N ALA A 402 -20.88 -4.17 -10.04
CA ALA A 402 -21.32 -2.85 -9.63
C ALA A 402 -20.20 -1.81 -9.77
N ALA A 403 -20.33 -0.93 -10.77
CA ALA A 403 -19.59 0.33 -10.82
C ALA A 403 -19.98 1.16 -9.59
N MET A 404 -19.04 1.30 -8.64
CA MET A 404 -19.16 2.23 -7.54
C MET A 404 -19.09 3.65 -8.14
N LEU A 405 -20.23 4.33 -8.14
CA LEU A 405 -20.39 5.72 -8.59
C LEU A 405 -19.47 6.66 -7.82
N LEU A 406 -18.30 6.97 -8.36
CA LEU A 406 -17.56 8.18 -8.05
C LEU A 406 -17.87 9.22 -9.14
N GLN A 407 -18.46 10.34 -8.74
CA GLN A 407 -18.83 11.42 -9.65
C GLN A 407 -17.57 12.16 -10.13
N PRO A 408 -17.39 12.39 -11.44
CA PRO A 408 -16.32 13.25 -11.92
C PRO A 408 -16.77 14.72 -11.91
N VAL A 409 -16.17 15.53 -11.03
CA VAL A 409 -16.03 16.98 -11.28
C VAL A 409 -14.66 17.19 -11.90
N TYR A 410 -14.54 16.92 -13.20
CA TYR A 410 -13.44 17.43 -14.01
C TYR A 410 -14.00 17.90 -15.36
N MET A 411 -14.50 19.13 -15.36
CA MET A 411 -14.94 19.84 -16.55
C MET A 411 -14.59 21.32 -16.39
N LEU A 412 -13.39 21.69 -16.84
CA LEU A 412 -12.92 22.99 -17.37
C LEU A 412 -11.38 22.95 -17.26
N LEU A 413 -10.52 23.09 -18.28
CA LEU A 413 -10.55 23.89 -19.50
C LEU A 413 -9.59 23.25 -20.53
N LEU A 414 -10.09 22.92 -21.72
CA LEU A 414 -9.26 22.84 -22.92
C LEU A 414 -9.53 24.09 -23.77
N ARG A 415 -8.58 25.02 -23.73
CA ARG A 415 -8.23 25.91 -24.84
C ARG A 415 -6.72 26.13 -24.85
#